data_AF-A0A8W8L588-F1
#
_entry.id   AF-A0A8W8L588-F1
#
_cell.length_a   1.000
_cell.length_b   1.000
_cell.length_c   1.000
_cell.angle_alpha   90.00
_cell.angle_beta   90.00
_cell.angle_gamma   90.00
#
_symmetry.space_group_name_H-M   'P 1'
#
loop_
_entity.id
_entity.type
_entity.pdbx_description
1 polymer ?
#
loop_
_entity_poly.entity_id
_entity_poly.type
_entity_poly.pdbx_seq_one_letter_code
_entity_poly.pdbx_strand_id
1 'polypeptide(L)'
;ENMIKGVTKGFLYKMRSVYAHFPINCAVQEGGGSVEIRNFLGEKFVRKVGMLPGVSIKPSTQKDEFILEGNDIEAVSTSAALIQQSTTVKNKDIRKFLDGIYVSEKTTVVPSD
;
A
#
# COMPACT_ATOMS: atom_id res chain seq x y z
N GLU A 1 -19.52 11.75 -8.80
CA GLU A 1 -19.78 11.18 -7.46
C GLU A 1 -18.51 11.01 -6.62
N ASN A 2 -17.48 10.34 -7.13
CA ASN A 2 -16.22 10.12 -6.40
C ASN A 2 -15.52 11.39 -5.91
N MET A 3 -15.50 12.46 -6.72
CA MET A 3 -14.92 13.74 -6.30
C MET A 3 -15.61 14.31 -5.05
N ILE A 4 -16.95 14.31 -5.01
CA ILE A 4 -17.73 14.80 -3.87
C ILE A 4 -17.44 13.95 -2.62
N LYS A 5 -17.41 12.62 -2.77
CA LYS A 5 -17.05 11.69 -1.69
C LYS A 5 -15.62 11.93 -1.19
N GLY A 6 -14.69 12.22 -2.09
CA GLY A 6 -13.30 12.53 -1.79
C GLY A 6 -13.13 13.74 -0.87
N VAL A 7 -13.81 14.84 -1.16
CA VAL A 7 -13.72 16.05 -0.32
C VAL A 7 -14.51 15.93 0.99
N THR A 8 -15.62 15.19 0.98
CA THR A 8 -16.51 15.06 2.16
C THR A 8 -16.06 14.00 3.16
N LYS A 9 -15.52 12.88 2.67
CA LYS A 9 -15.19 11.71 3.51
C LYS A 9 -13.74 11.23 3.37
N GLY A 10 -13.04 11.61 2.29
CA GLY A 10 -11.72 11.06 1.94
C GLY A 10 -11.77 9.58 1.55
N PHE A 11 -10.70 9.10 0.91
CA PHE A 11 -10.51 7.69 0.58
C PHE A 11 -9.40 7.09 1.44
N LEU A 12 -9.65 5.87 1.92
CA LEU A 12 -8.74 5.11 2.76
C LEU A 12 -8.58 3.71 2.19
N TYR A 13 -7.37 3.35 1.78
CA TYR A 13 -7.05 2.02 1.27
C TYR A 13 -6.16 1.31 2.27
N LYS A 14 -6.61 0.17 2.78
CA LYS A 14 -5.78 -0.70 3.61
C LYS A 14 -5.01 -1.65 2.72
N MET A 15 -3.71 -1.75 2.94
CA MET A 15 -2.83 -2.67 2.25
C MET A 15 -2.19 -3.62 3.24
N ARG A 16 -2.17 -4.91 2.91
CA ARG A 16 -1.61 -5.97 3.74
C ARG A 16 -0.43 -6.63 3.02
N SER A 17 0.69 -6.76 3.72
CA SER A 17 1.81 -7.57 3.29
C SER A 17 1.55 -9.04 3.61
N VAL A 18 1.62 -9.88 2.58
CA VAL A 18 1.47 -11.33 2.65
C VAL A 18 2.82 -11.95 2.33
N TYR A 19 3.26 -12.89 3.15
CA TYR A 19 4.53 -13.58 2.97
C TYR A 19 4.46 -15.01 3.50
N ALA A 20 5.24 -15.92 2.92
CA ALA A 20 5.29 -17.31 3.37
C ALA A 20 6.42 -17.57 4.38
N HIS A 21 7.64 -17.10 4.08
CA HIS A 21 8.82 -17.42 4.88
C HIS A 21 9.64 -16.18 5.27
N PHE A 22 9.87 -15.24 4.34
CA PHE A 22 10.62 -14.02 4.61
C PHE A 22 9.67 -12.88 4.99
N PRO A 23 9.70 -12.37 6.24
CA PRO A 23 8.86 -11.25 6.63
C PRO A 23 9.20 -10.00 5.82
N ILE A 24 8.18 -9.34 5.28
CA ILE A 24 8.34 -8.12 4.47
C ILE A 24 8.34 -6.92 5.41
N ASN A 25 9.41 -6.13 5.39
CA ASN A 25 9.51 -4.92 6.22
C ASN A 25 9.11 -3.70 5.38
N CYS A 26 8.03 -3.02 5.77
CA CYS A 26 7.57 -1.78 5.15
C CYS A 26 7.93 -0.59 6.05
N ALA A 27 8.85 0.26 5.61
CA ALA A 27 9.25 1.47 6.31
C ALA A 27 8.72 2.71 5.59
N VAL A 28 7.89 3.49 6.27
CA VAL A 28 7.34 4.74 5.74
C VAL A 28 8.35 5.86 5.97
N GLN A 29 8.71 6.62 4.94
CA GLN A 29 9.59 7.77 5.10
C GLN A 29 8.88 8.92 5.83
N GLU A 30 9.65 9.75 6.54
CA GLU A 30 9.14 10.93 7.24
C GLU A 30 8.33 11.83 6.28
N GLY A 31 7.13 12.23 6.72
CA GLY A 31 6.17 12.98 5.90
C GLY A 31 5.23 12.12 5.03
N GLY A 32 5.36 10.79 5.03
CA GLY A 32 4.38 9.88 4.42
C GLY A 32 4.37 9.87 2.89
N GLY A 33 5.35 10.52 2.24
CA GLY A 33 5.42 10.66 0.78
C GLY A 33 6.09 9.50 0.04
N SER A 34 6.71 8.54 0.75
CA SER A 34 7.24 7.32 0.14
C SER A 34 7.32 6.16 1.12
N VAL A 35 7.36 4.94 0.59
CA VAL A 35 7.54 3.70 1.34
C VAL A 35 8.75 2.93 0.82
N GLU A 36 9.52 2.38 1.74
CA GLU A 36 10.63 1.48 1.48
C GLU A 36 10.23 0.06 1.87
N ILE A 37 10.27 -0.86 0.91
CA ILE A 37 9.94 -2.26 1.09
C ILE A 37 11.25 -3.04 1.07
N ARG A 38 11.51 -3.76 2.15
CA ARG A 38 12.75 -4.51 2.40
C ARG A 38 12.43 -5.99 2.61
N ASN A 39 13.41 -6.84 2.32
CA ASN A 39 13.35 -8.28 2.54
C ASN A 39 12.23 -9.02 1.76
N PHE A 40 11.74 -8.43 0.67
CA PHE A 40 10.79 -9.09 -0.22
C PHE A 40 11.43 -10.33 -0.86
N LEU A 41 10.84 -11.50 -0.66
CA LEU A 41 11.42 -12.81 -1.06
C LEU A 41 12.85 -13.07 -0.57
N GLY A 42 13.30 -12.39 0.49
CA GLY A 42 14.69 -12.50 0.98
C GLY A 42 15.72 -11.74 0.14
N GLU A 43 15.28 -10.86 -0.76
CA GLU A 43 16.18 -10.01 -1.56
C GLU A 43 16.85 -8.94 -0.69
N LYS A 44 18.12 -8.63 -0.99
CA LYS A 44 18.84 -7.48 -0.39
C LYS A 44 18.45 -6.13 -1.00
N PHE A 45 17.74 -6.14 -2.13
CA PHE A 45 17.33 -4.94 -2.84
C PHE A 45 16.20 -4.23 -2.09
N VAL A 46 16.36 -2.92 -1.85
CA VAL A 46 15.34 -2.09 -1.22
C VAL A 46 14.49 -1.44 -2.30
N ARG A 47 13.19 -1.71 -2.29
CA ARG A 47 12.23 -1.15 -3.25
C ARG A 47 11.66 0.13 -2.65
N LYS A 48 11.95 1.28 -3.25
CA LYS A 48 11.38 2.57 -2.84
C LYS A 48 10.25 2.97 -3.79
N VAL A 49 9.07 3.25 -3.24
CA VAL A 49 7.89 3.69 -4.01
C VAL A 49 7.46 5.06 -3.49
N GLY A 50 7.49 6.05 -4.38
CA GLY A 50 7.00 7.40 -4.11
C GLY A 50 5.49 7.49 -4.31
N MET A 51 4.81 8.21 -3.43
CA MET A 51 3.37 8.43 -3.52
C MET A 51 3.07 9.59 -4.46
N LEU A 52 1.89 9.55 -5.07
CA LEU A 52 1.37 10.68 -5.84
C LEU A 52 1.04 11.87 -4.92
N PRO A 53 1.06 13.11 -5.45
CA PRO A 53 0.77 14.29 -4.65
C PRO A 53 -0.62 14.21 -4.03
N GLY A 54 -0.73 14.59 -2.75
CA GLY A 54 -1.98 14.55 -2.00
C GLY A 54 -2.35 13.18 -1.41
N VAL A 55 -1.49 12.17 -1.56
CA VAL A 55 -1.63 10.86 -0.91
C VAL A 55 -0.59 10.73 0.21
N SER A 56 -1.04 10.28 1.37
CA SER A 56 -0.16 10.00 2.52
C SER A 56 -0.23 8.53 2.92
N ILE A 57 0.93 7.94 3.21
CA ILE A 57 1.02 6.61 3.81
C ILE A 57 1.17 6.72 5.32
N LYS A 58 0.44 5.88 6.05
CA LYS A 58 0.56 5.72 7.50
C LYS A 58 0.66 4.24 7.89
N PRO A 59 1.46 3.87 8.91
CA PRO A 59 1.41 2.54 9.48
C PRO A 59 0.03 2.30 10.13
N SER A 60 -0.52 1.10 9.96
CA SER A 60 -1.76 0.69 10.64
C SER A 60 -1.43 0.14 12.04
N THR A 61 -2.44 0.08 12.92
CA THR A 61 -2.31 -0.57 14.23
C THR A 61 -2.23 -2.09 14.11
N GLN A 62 -2.66 -2.65 12.99
CA GLN A 62 -2.54 -4.07 12.70
C GLN A 62 -1.14 -4.37 12.17
N LYS A 63 -0.63 -5.54 12.58
CA LYS A 63 0.65 -6.03 12.09
C LYS A 63 0.57 -6.27 10.58
N ASP A 64 1.67 -5.99 9.88
CA ASP A 64 1.84 -6.28 8.45
C ASP A 64 0.80 -5.54 7.56
N GLU A 65 0.32 -4.40 8.03
CA GLU A 65 -0.67 -3.57 7.36
C GLU A 65 -0.26 -2.09 7.39
N PHE A 66 -0.56 -1.37 6.31
CA PHE A 66 -0.45 0.08 6.24
C PHE A 66 -1.59 0.66 5.43
N ILE A 67 -1.78 1.96 5.58
CA ILE A 67 -2.93 2.68 5.08
C ILE A 67 -2.47 3.77 4.11
N LEU A 68 -3.15 3.88 2.97
CA LEU A 68 -3.06 5.03 2.08
C LEU A 68 -4.30 5.90 2.27
N GLU A 69 -4.07 7.18 2.53
CA GLU A 69 -5.13 8.18 2.68
C GLU A 69 -4.95 9.29 1.65
N GLY A 70 -6.06 9.73 1.06
CA GLY A 70 -6.07 10.86 0.14
C GLY A 70 -7.48 11.25 -0.29
N ASN A 71 -7.63 12.43 -0.88
CA ASN A 71 -8.95 12.93 -1.31
C ASN A 71 -9.32 12.47 -2.71
N ASP A 72 -8.33 12.20 -3.57
CA ASP A 72 -8.55 11.70 -4.91
C ASP A 72 -8.39 10.17 -4.97
N ILE A 73 -9.43 9.49 -5.44
CA ILE A 73 -9.43 8.03 -5.58
C ILE A 73 -8.42 7.56 -6.63
N GLU A 74 -8.20 8.33 -7.70
CA GLU A 74 -7.27 7.95 -8.76
C GLU A 74 -5.83 8.01 -8.25
N ALA A 75 -5.47 9.09 -7.56
CA ALA A 75 -4.18 9.20 -6.90
C ALA A 75 -3.94 8.09 -5.85
N VAL A 76 -4.93 7.83 -4.98
CA VAL A 76 -4.81 6.79 -3.93
C VAL A 76 -4.70 5.39 -4.55
N SER A 77 -5.56 5.06 -5.51
CA SER A 77 -5.58 3.74 -6.15
C SER A 77 -4.34 3.48 -7.00
N THR A 78 -3.84 4.49 -7.72
CA THR A 78 -2.59 4.38 -8.50
C THR A 78 -1.40 4.21 -7.58
N SER A 79 -1.34 4.95 -6.47
CA SER A 79 -0.29 4.80 -5.46
C SER A 79 -0.28 3.39 -4.85
N ALA A 80 -1.46 2.83 -4.53
CA ALA A 80 -1.58 1.45 -4.08
C ALA A 80 -1.14 0.43 -5.15
N ALA A 81 -1.51 0.65 -6.41
CA ALA A 81 -1.13 -0.21 -7.52
C ALA A 81 0.39 -0.21 -7.75
N LEU A 82 1.06 0.94 -7.63
CA LEU A 82 2.53 1.04 -7.74
C LEU A 82 3.23 0.20 -6.67
N ILE A 83 2.72 0.20 -5.44
CA ILE A 83 3.26 -0.62 -4.37
C ILE A 83 3.09 -2.12 -4.67
N GLN A 84 1.91 -2.54 -5.10
CA GLN A 84 1.64 -3.93 -5.45
C GLN A 84 2.50 -4.39 -6.65
N GLN A 85 2.61 -3.58 -7.70
CA GLN A 85 3.45 -3.88 -8.87
C GLN A 85 4.93 -3.95 -8.48
N SER A 86 5.38 -3.10 -7.55
CA SER A 86 6.76 -3.15 -7.05
C SER A 86 7.07 -4.47 -6.34
N THR A 87 6.07 -5.14 -5.76
CA THR A 87 6.19 -6.41 -5.02
C THR A 87 5.67 -7.61 -5.81
N THR A 88 5.72 -7.55 -7.13
CA THR A 88 5.36 -8.70 -7.98
C THR A 88 6.51 -9.70 -8.08
N VAL A 89 6.19 -10.96 -7.82
CA VAL A 89 7.11 -12.09 -8.00
C VAL A 89 7.45 -12.28 -9.48
N LYS A 90 8.74 -12.36 -9.81
CA LYS A 90 9.22 -12.62 -11.18
C LYS A 90 9.94 -13.96 -11.27
N ASN A 91 9.90 -14.61 -12.44
CA ASN A 91 10.61 -15.85 -12.75
C ASN A 91 10.35 -17.02 -11.77
N LYS A 92 9.17 -17.06 -11.14
CA LYS A 92 8.68 -18.14 -10.27
C LYS A 92 7.19 -18.37 -10.55
N ASP A 93 6.64 -19.50 -10.09
CA ASP A 93 5.19 -19.77 -10.19
C ASP A 93 4.41 -18.89 -9.20
N ILE A 94 3.70 -17.90 -9.75
CA ILE A 94 2.88 -16.94 -8.99
C ILE A 94 1.72 -17.60 -8.24
N ARG A 95 1.34 -18.83 -8.58
CA ARG A 95 0.27 -19.56 -7.86
C ARG A 95 0.78 -20.23 -6.59
N LYS A 96 2.09 -20.40 -6.47
CA LYS A 96 2.76 -20.97 -5.28
C LYS A 96 3.40 -19.89 -4.43
N PHE A 97 4.03 -18.90 -5.06
CA PHE A 97 4.64 -17.75 -4.38
C PHE A 97 3.66 -16.59 -4.41
N LEU A 98 2.79 -16.55 -3.41
CA LEU A 98 1.77 -15.51 -3.24
C LEU A 98 2.29 -14.28 -2.48
N ASP A 99 3.58 -14.26 -2.12
CA ASP A 99 4.24 -13.16 -1.42
C ASP A 99 4.06 -11.83 -2.19
N GLY A 100 3.66 -10.79 -1.48
CA GLY A 100 3.36 -9.49 -2.09
C GLY A 100 2.62 -8.57 -1.12
N ILE A 101 2.33 -7.36 -1.58
CA ILE A 101 1.49 -6.41 -0.83
C ILE A 101 0.22 -6.17 -1.64
N TYR A 102 -0.93 -6.40 -1.02
CA TYR A 102 -2.23 -6.33 -1.68
C TYR A 102 -3.17 -5.36 -0.97
N VAL A 103 -4.09 -4.76 -1.72
CA VAL A 103 -5.19 -3.98 -1.16
C VAL A 103 -6.17 -4.94 -0.49
N SER A 104 -6.32 -4.85 0.83
CA SER A 104 -7.23 -5.67 1.62
C SER A 104 -8.63 -5.06 1.70
N GLU A 105 -8.72 -3.74 1.86
CA GLU A 105 -9.98 -3.03 2.05
C GLU A 105 -9.95 -1.65 1.39
N LYS A 106 -11.09 -1.23 0.85
CA LYS A 106 -11.31 0.11 0.29
C LYS A 106 -12.43 0.79 1.06
N THR A 107 -12.09 1.76 1.88
CA THR A 107 -13.03 2.48 2.75
C THR A 107 -12.90 3.99 2.56
N THR A 108 -13.62 4.74 3.38
CA THR A 108 -13.45 6.18 3.55
C THR A 108 -12.70 6.48 4.85
N VAL A 109 -12.12 7.68 4.96
CA VAL A 109 -11.45 8.12 6.19
C VAL A 109 -12.49 8.42 7.26
N VAL A 110 -13.54 9.17 6.89
CA VAL A 110 -14.71 9.39 7.74
C VAL A 110 -15.70 8.24 7.51
N PRO A 111 -16.09 7.49 8.55
CA PRO A 111 -17.12 6.47 8.44
C PRO A 111 -18.41 7.06 7.87
N SER A 112 -19.10 6.29 7.04
CA SER A 112 -20.48 6.64 6.66
C SER A 112 -21.37 6.06 7.75
N ASP A 113 -22.01 6.91 8.54
CA ASP A 113 -23.15 6.50 9.36
C ASP A 113 -24.26 5.89 8.48
#